data_AF-A0A0H3J6V2-F1
#
_entry.id   AF-A0A0H3J6V2-F1
#
_cell.length_a   1.000
_cell.length_b   1.000
_cell.length_c   1.000
_cell.angle_alpha   90.00
_cell.angle_beta   90.00
_cell.angle_gamma   90.00
#
_symmetry.space_group_name_H-M   'P 1'
#
loop_
_entity.id
_entity.type
_entity.pdbx_description
1 polymer ?
#
loop_
_entity_poly.entity_id
_entity_poly.type
_entity_poly.pdbx_seq_one_letter_code
_entity_poly.pdbx_strand_id
1 'polypeptide(L)'
;MINELSTYIPDIEELLDPAADNAKIDKLESISGKKIPEDFRKLYLSHNGEGKKIFGLMAGFRWMDIDSVIREWSSLQESAYDITSDKVGLIEEGNFKKGWIPFAEDCGGSFLVMDLEPGVKGNYGQIITIDRNLDISYVISESLSMFFEFIENSLKEGKLNTFQDESIKVIQWKNGHLFDDIMTLTGKTAEKSTVPISGFWAEYFKNDIVDQSISTEILSQKTMIFMDNDIAKKFGEISLDILKNMINLKELIIHADEVRSFEPLKDISSLKKLVIGSKSFKDSDLEYITNIEELKELTLVKLKLSDIHILKQIKTLKTLRLRKIDVSNINSIGYLKQLKELSLEDMKTGDLSYISELNKLTKLELKKINIPNLRFLKNLKKLTAFETDRKAVDEYNIGNFKEMEKLKELIYPIRDMKIIKNCINLRTIGVDASKLENLEYIRGLNITSITIFNATSEENAQAVVSEFKKYCKLQSYGWQQTWKSKNTYNIL
;
A
#
# COMPACT_ATOMS: atom_id res chain seq x y z
N MET A 1 32.92 14.69 -10.59
CA MET A 1 31.82 14.27 -9.68
C MET A 1 31.81 15.10 -8.39
N ILE A 2 32.53 14.74 -7.30
CA ILE A 2 32.41 15.51 -6.03
C ILE A 2 32.84 16.98 -6.18
N ASN A 3 33.95 17.23 -6.85
CA ASN A 3 34.51 18.58 -7.03
C ASN A 3 33.59 19.49 -7.86
N GLU A 4 32.71 18.94 -8.71
CA GLU A 4 31.72 19.74 -9.45
C GLU A 4 30.65 20.31 -8.51
N LEU A 5 30.39 19.65 -7.38
CA LEU A 5 29.40 20.09 -6.41
C LEU A 5 29.92 21.17 -5.46
N SER A 6 31.23 21.45 -5.44
CA SER A 6 31.83 22.39 -4.48
C SER A 6 31.33 23.83 -4.63
N THR A 7 30.85 24.20 -5.82
CA THR A 7 30.21 25.51 -6.07
C THR A 7 28.91 25.68 -5.28
N TYR A 8 28.18 24.59 -5.05
CA TYR A 8 26.87 24.59 -4.39
C TYR A 8 26.94 24.12 -2.93
N ILE A 9 27.92 23.27 -2.61
CA ILE A 9 28.17 22.73 -1.29
C ILE A 9 29.62 23.07 -0.93
N PRO A 10 29.87 24.24 -0.30
CA PRO A 10 31.21 24.61 0.15
C PRO A 10 31.79 23.56 1.09
N ASP A 11 33.09 23.33 0.98
CA ASP A 11 33.86 22.42 1.84
C ASP A 11 33.39 20.95 1.81
N ILE A 12 32.69 20.54 0.74
CA ILE A 12 32.10 19.20 0.62
C ILE A 12 33.08 18.06 0.91
N GLU A 13 34.33 18.14 0.44
CA GLU A 13 35.33 17.09 0.67
C GLU A 13 35.62 16.87 2.16
N GLU A 14 35.56 17.92 2.99
CA GLU A 14 35.78 17.83 4.45
C GLU A 14 34.59 17.22 5.20
N LEU A 15 33.42 17.16 4.56
CA LEU A 15 32.19 16.62 5.12
C LEU A 15 32.04 15.12 4.85
N LEU A 16 32.85 14.54 3.97
CA LEU A 16 32.76 13.16 3.51
C LEU A 16 33.70 12.23 4.27
N ASP A 17 33.36 10.95 4.30
CA ASP A 17 34.23 9.93 4.87
C ASP A 17 35.47 9.70 3.98
N PRO A 18 36.62 9.32 4.56
CA PRO A 18 37.83 9.01 3.80
C PRO A 18 37.61 7.91 2.75
N ALA A 19 38.45 7.89 1.72
CA ALA A 19 38.45 6.88 0.66
C ALA A 19 38.33 5.43 1.16
N ALA A 20 37.58 4.61 0.43
CA ALA A 20 37.58 3.18 0.60
C ALA A 20 38.88 2.56 0.05
N ASP A 21 39.25 1.40 0.59
CA ASP A 21 40.30 0.59 -0.03
C ASP A 21 39.75 -0.28 -1.17
N ASN A 22 40.64 -0.78 -2.03
CA ASN A 22 40.26 -1.67 -3.12
C ASN A 22 39.63 -2.98 -2.62
N ALA A 23 40.04 -3.49 -1.46
CA ALA A 23 39.54 -4.77 -0.95
C ALA A 23 38.03 -4.70 -0.65
N LYS A 24 37.52 -3.55 -0.19
CA LYS A 24 36.09 -3.32 -0.01
C LYS A 24 35.31 -3.36 -1.33
N ILE A 25 35.83 -2.73 -2.38
CA ILE A 25 35.19 -2.72 -3.71
C ILE A 25 35.26 -4.11 -4.34
N ASP A 26 36.39 -4.79 -4.23
CA ASP A 26 36.57 -6.16 -4.75
C ASP A 26 35.65 -7.15 -4.03
N LYS A 27 35.35 -6.91 -2.75
CA LYS A 27 34.33 -7.65 -2.00
C LYS A 27 32.93 -7.42 -2.58
N LEU A 28 32.55 -6.18 -2.94
CA LEU A 28 31.28 -5.91 -3.63
C LEU A 28 31.17 -6.65 -4.97
N GLU A 29 32.25 -6.66 -5.77
CA GLU A 29 32.30 -7.42 -7.02
C GLU A 29 32.14 -8.93 -6.79
N SER A 30 32.81 -9.46 -5.76
CA SER A 30 32.74 -10.87 -5.38
C SER A 30 31.34 -11.28 -4.94
N ILE A 31 30.69 -10.51 -4.05
CA ILE A 31 29.35 -10.87 -3.56
C ILE A 31 28.27 -10.71 -4.62
N SER A 32 28.38 -9.72 -5.51
CA SER A 32 27.40 -9.50 -6.59
C SER A 32 27.66 -10.42 -7.79
N GLY A 33 28.89 -10.85 -7.99
CA GLY A 33 29.33 -11.56 -9.19
C GLY A 33 29.36 -10.65 -10.43
N LYS A 34 29.38 -9.34 -10.23
CA LYS A 34 29.31 -8.30 -11.28
C LYS A 34 30.52 -7.38 -11.16
N LYS A 35 31.00 -6.87 -12.29
CA LYS A 35 32.07 -5.88 -12.30
C LYS A 35 31.50 -4.50 -11.97
N ILE A 36 32.12 -3.78 -11.03
CA ILE A 36 31.70 -2.43 -10.66
C ILE A 36 32.15 -1.44 -11.75
N PRO A 37 31.27 -0.54 -12.24
CA PRO A 37 31.64 0.51 -13.18
C PRO A 37 32.76 1.42 -12.67
N GLU A 38 33.59 1.92 -13.59
CA GLU A 38 34.78 2.73 -13.26
C GLU A 38 34.45 4.03 -12.53
N ASP A 39 33.33 4.68 -12.86
CA ASP A 39 32.89 5.90 -12.19
C ASP A 39 32.50 5.64 -10.73
N PHE A 40 31.76 4.56 -10.45
CA PHE A 40 31.47 4.13 -9.08
C PHE A 40 32.74 3.77 -8.29
N ARG A 41 33.66 3.03 -8.92
CA ARG A 41 34.94 2.68 -8.30
C ARG A 41 35.73 3.94 -7.96
N LYS A 42 35.85 4.91 -8.88
CA LYS A 42 36.54 6.18 -8.63
C LYS A 42 35.89 7.00 -7.53
N LEU A 43 34.56 7.02 -7.48
CA LEU A 43 33.82 7.72 -6.42
C LEU A 43 34.23 7.16 -5.04
N TYR A 44 34.13 5.85 -4.84
CA TYR A 44 34.44 5.23 -3.54
C TYR A 44 35.93 5.23 -3.19
N LEU A 45 36.82 5.19 -4.17
CA LEU A 45 38.26 5.38 -3.97
C LEU A 45 38.65 6.84 -3.67
N SER A 46 37.72 7.79 -3.82
CA SER A 46 37.90 9.18 -3.39
C SER A 46 37.31 9.43 -2.00
N HIS A 47 36.07 9.00 -1.77
CA HIS A 47 35.35 9.15 -0.52
C HIS A 47 34.40 7.97 -0.30
N ASN A 48 34.27 7.48 0.93
CA ASN A 48 33.49 6.27 1.24
C ASN A 48 32.14 6.58 1.89
N GLY A 49 31.34 7.45 1.27
CA GLY A 49 30.04 7.86 1.81
C GLY A 49 30.05 9.22 2.50
N GLU A 50 28.88 9.59 3.02
CA GLU A 50 28.70 10.80 3.82
C GLU A 50 29.35 10.68 5.20
N GLY A 51 30.05 11.73 5.63
CA GLY A 51 30.51 11.86 7.00
C GLY A 51 29.43 12.42 7.92
N LYS A 52 29.72 12.52 9.23
CA LYS A 52 28.74 12.86 10.28
C LYS A 52 28.12 14.27 10.18
N LYS A 53 28.66 15.15 9.34
CA LYS A 53 28.27 16.56 9.23
C LYS A 53 27.54 16.88 7.92
N ILE A 54 27.16 15.88 7.15
CA ILE A 54 26.38 16.04 5.93
C ILE A 54 25.33 14.95 5.83
N PHE A 55 24.20 15.28 5.21
CA PHE A 55 23.15 14.31 4.91
C PHE A 55 22.50 14.64 3.56
N GLY A 56 22.26 13.61 2.74
CA GLY A 56 21.40 13.72 1.57
C GLY A 56 22.11 14.08 0.26
N LEU A 57 23.42 13.83 0.15
CA LEU A 57 24.22 14.18 -1.01
C LEU A 57 23.69 13.54 -2.30
N MET A 58 23.14 12.34 -2.22
CA MET A 58 22.58 11.63 -3.38
C MET A 58 21.14 12.06 -3.63
N ALA A 59 20.96 13.33 -4.03
CA ALA A 59 19.67 13.94 -4.33
C ALA A 59 18.63 13.83 -3.19
N GLY A 60 19.08 13.97 -1.93
CA GLY A 60 18.26 13.82 -0.73
C GLY A 60 18.39 12.47 -0.04
N PHE A 61 19.09 11.49 -0.65
CA PHE A 61 19.41 10.20 -0.03
C PHE A 61 20.79 10.25 0.61
N ARG A 62 20.93 9.56 1.75
CA ARG A 62 22.22 9.33 2.40
C ARG A 62 23.07 8.46 1.51
N TRP A 63 24.22 8.97 1.09
CA TRP A 63 25.26 8.17 0.46
C TRP A 63 25.91 7.20 1.48
N MET A 64 25.76 5.90 1.25
CA MET A 64 26.26 4.87 2.15
C MET A 64 27.74 4.54 1.94
N ASP A 65 28.46 4.26 3.03
CA ASP A 65 29.75 3.59 2.98
C ASP A 65 29.63 2.14 2.49
N ILE A 66 30.71 1.57 1.93
CA ILE A 66 30.66 0.21 1.34
C ILE A 66 30.23 -0.86 2.36
N ASP A 67 30.60 -0.75 3.64
CA ASP A 67 30.21 -1.77 4.61
C ASP A 67 28.69 -1.72 4.86
N SER A 68 28.10 -0.53 4.86
CA SER A 68 26.65 -0.33 4.86
C SER A 68 25.99 -0.88 3.59
N VAL A 69 26.53 -0.58 2.41
CA VAL A 69 26.06 -1.14 1.13
C VAL A 69 26.00 -2.67 1.18
N ILE A 70 27.05 -3.33 1.67
CA ILE A 70 27.10 -4.80 1.76
C ILE A 70 26.04 -5.35 2.72
N ARG A 71 25.82 -4.68 3.86
CA ARG A 71 24.80 -5.09 4.85
C ARG A 71 23.39 -4.98 4.25
N GLU A 72 23.08 -3.83 3.65
CA GLU A 72 21.76 -3.62 3.03
C GLU A 72 21.54 -4.52 1.83
N TRP A 73 22.54 -4.69 0.97
CA TRP A 73 22.48 -5.64 -0.14
C TRP A 73 22.11 -7.05 0.35
N SER A 74 22.73 -7.51 1.43
CA SER A 74 22.46 -8.85 2.00
C SER A 74 21.04 -8.95 2.54
N SER A 75 20.56 -7.92 3.24
CA SER A 75 19.19 -7.82 3.75
C SER A 75 18.16 -7.87 2.61
N LEU A 76 18.43 -7.14 1.52
CA LEU A 76 17.53 -7.03 0.38
C LEU A 76 17.43 -8.32 -0.45
N GLN A 77 18.43 -9.21 -0.42
CA GLN A 77 18.31 -10.53 -1.07
C GLN A 77 17.18 -11.40 -0.48
N GLU A 78 16.84 -11.19 0.80
CA GLU A 78 15.77 -11.93 1.50
C GLU A 78 14.45 -11.15 1.52
N SER A 79 14.41 -9.98 0.88
CA SER A 79 13.22 -9.14 0.85
C SER A 79 12.10 -9.73 -0.01
N ALA A 80 10.88 -9.26 0.24
CA ALA A 80 9.71 -9.61 -0.56
C ALA A 80 9.43 -8.60 -1.70
N TYR A 81 10.42 -7.80 -2.10
CA TYR A 81 10.26 -6.86 -3.22
C TYR A 81 9.97 -7.63 -4.51
N ASP A 82 8.94 -7.20 -5.23
CA ASP A 82 8.53 -7.74 -6.53
C ASP A 82 8.50 -6.56 -7.51
N ILE A 83 9.65 -6.30 -8.14
CA ILE A 83 9.91 -5.09 -8.93
C ILE A 83 9.37 -5.24 -10.35
N THR A 84 8.60 -4.26 -10.78
CA THR A 84 8.15 -4.08 -12.16
C THR A 84 8.85 -2.88 -12.76
N SER A 85 9.26 -2.94 -14.03
CA SER A 85 9.91 -1.80 -14.69
C SER A 85 8.86 -0.82 -15.20
N ASP A 86 9.06 0.49 -15.01
CA ASP A 86 8.18 1.52 -15.62
C ASP A 86 8.13 1.43 -17.15
N LYS A 87 9.23 0.98 -17.77
CA LYS A 87 9.33 0.81 -19.22
C LYS A 87 9.83 -0.59 -19.54
N VAL A 88 9.02 -1.32 -20.30
CA VAL A 88 9.28 -2.72 -20.66
C VAL A 88 10.69 -2.92 -21.19
N GLY A 89 11.46 -3.70 -20.43
CA GLY A 89 12.81 -4.14 -20.76
C GLY A 89 13.94 -3.25 -20.26
N LEU A 90 13.68 -2.12 -19.57
CA LEU A 90 14.76 -1.32 -18.98
C LEU A 90 15.34 -1.97 -17.73
N ILE A 91 14.49 -2.54 -16.87
CA ILE A 91 14.88 -3.18 -15.60
C ILE A 91 14.37 -4.61 -15.63
N GLU A 92 15.18 -5.55 -15.14
CA GLU A 92 14.77 -6.95 -15.03
C GLU A 92 13.73 -7.12 -13.90
N GLU A 93 12.55 -7.65 -14.23
CA GLU A 93 11.41 -7.69 -13.30
C GLU A 93 11.48 -8.87 -12.31
N GLY A 94 10.75 -8.76 -11.20
CA GLY A 94 10.61 -9.76 -10.15
C GLY A 94 11.43 -9.44 -8.90
N ASN A 95 11.87 -10.49 -8.19
CA ASN A 95 12.61 -10.35 -6.93
C ASN A 95 13.92 -9.55 -7.09
N PHE A 96 14.37 -8.97 -5.97
CA PHE A 96 15.65 -8.26 -5.89
C PHE A 96 16.81 -9.07 -6.50
N LYS A 97 17.58 -8.46 -7.41
CA LYS A 97 18.63 -9.15 -8.17
C LYS A 97 19.97 -9.08 -7.47
N LYS A 98 20.81 -10.08 -7.73
CA LYS A 98 22.18 -10.14 -7.18
C LYS A 98 23.05 -8.96 -7.67
N GLY A 99 22.83 -8.51 -8.91
CA GLY A 99 23.52 -7.38 -9.53
C GLY A 99 23.01 -6.00 -9.14
N TRP A 100 22.05 -5.88 -8.23
CA TRP A 100 21.51 -4.59 -7.79
C TRP A 100 22.23 -4.11 -6.53
N ILE A 101 22.98 -3.02 -6.63
CA ILE A 101 23.84 -2.50 -5.55
C ILE A 101 23.20 -1.24 -4.93
N PRO A 102 22.59 -1.31 -3.74
CA PRO A 102 22.00 -0.15 -3.09
C PRO A 102 23.10 0.76 -2.54
N PHE A 103 23.29 1.94 -3.10
CA PHE A 103 24.40 2.83 -2.70
C PHE A 103 23.95 4.08 -1.95
N ALA A 104 22.65 4.38 -1.96
CA ALA A 104 22.08 5.45 -1.15
C ALA A 104 20.69 5.08 -0.62
N GLU A 105 20.32 5.64 0.52
CA GLU A 105 19.07 5.33 1.23
C GLU A 105 18.40 6.57 1.85
N ASP A 106 17.09 6.50 2.06
CA ASP A 106 16.30 7.55 2.73
C ASP A 106 16.14 7.30 4.25
N CYS A 107 16.74 6.22 4.78
CA CYS A 107 16.50 5.69 6.14
C CYS A 107 15.05 5.29 6.44
N GLY A 108 14.17 5.34 5.42
CA GLY A 108 12.77 5.01 5.45
C GLY A 108 12.45 3.67 4.81
N GLY A 109 13.35 3.10 4.02
CA GLY A 109 13.17 1.85 3.26
C GLY A 109 13.13 2.04 1.75
N SER A 110 13.57 3.19 1.26
CA SER A 110 13.73 3.50 -0.16
C SER A 110 15.22 3.65 -0.49
N PHE A 111 15.60 3.21 -1.68
CA PHE A 111 17.00 3.12 -2.10
C PHE A 111 17.22 3.64 -3.51
N LEU A 112 18.37 4.27 -3.71
CA LEU A 112 18.99 4.40 -5.02
C LEU A 112 19.93 3.22 -5.24
N VAL A 113 19.75 2.56 -6.38
CA VAL A 113 20.38 1.28 -6.66
C VAL A 113 21.10 1.36 -7.99
N MET A 114 22.35 0.91 -8.00
CA MET A 114 23.10 0.71 -9.23
C MET A 114 22.76 -0.66 -9.81
N ASP A 115 22.30 -0.66 -11.06
CA ASP A 115 21.82 -1.84 -11.73
C ASP A 115 22.89 -2.44 -12.66
N LEU A 116 23.49 -3.55 -12.21
CA LEU A 116 24.47 -4.35 -12.95
C LEU A 116 23.83 -5.61 -13.56
N GLU A 117 22.50 -5.69 -13.52
CA GLU A 117 21.72 -6.74 -14.16
C GLU A 117 20.46 -6.14 -14.81
N PRO A 118 20.64 -5.19 -15.76
CA PRO A 118 19.53 -4.50 -16.38
C PRO A 118 18.72 -5.44 -17.27
N GLY A 119 17.49 -5.02 -17.59
CA GLY A 119 16.68 -5.69 -18.60
C GLY A 119 17.31 -5.54 -20.00
N VAL A 120 16.74 -6.24 -20.99
CA VAL A 120 17.29 -6.32 -22.36
C VAL A 120 17.47 -4.98 -23.10
N LYS A 121 16.83 -3.91 -22.63
CA LYS A 121 16.95 -2.53 -23.15
C LYS A 121 17.62 -1.57 -22.17
N GLY A 122 18.00 -2.03 -20.98
CA GLY A 122 18.61 -1.19 -19.95
C GLY A 122 20.13 -1.08 -20.13
N ASN A 123 20.70 -0.12 -19.42
CA ASN A 123 22.15 0.15 -19.46
C ASN A 123 22.84 -0.46 -18.24
N TYR A 124 23.97 -1.12 -18.45
CA TYR A 124 24.75 -1.67 -17.34
C TYR A 124 25.37 -0.52 -16.53
N GLY A 125 25.05 -0.45 -15.23
CA GLY A 125 25.45 0.66 -14.36
C GLY A 125 24.44 1.80 -14.28
N GLN A 126 23.24 1.64 -14.86
CA GLN A 126 22.15 2.60 -14.69
C GLN A 126 21.72 2.73 -13.23
N ILE A 127 21.16 3.88 -12.86
CA ILE A 127 20.66 4.15 -11.52
C ILE A 127 19.14 3.96 -11.51
N ILE A 128 18.67 3.07 -10.66
CA ILE A 128 17.25 2.72 -10.50
C ILE A 128 16.74 3.04 -9.10
N THR A 129 15.42 3.14 -8.97
CA THR A 129 14.73 3.38 -7.69
C THR A 129 14.19 2.09 -7.10
N ILE A 130 14.32 1.88 -5.79
CA ILE A 130 13.52 0.90 -5.06
C ILE A 130 12.79 1.63 -3.94
N ASP A 131 11.45 1.58 -3.94
CA ASP A 131 10.61 2.29 -2.97
C ASP A 131 9.80 1.28 -2.14
N ARG A 132 9.78 1.45 -0.83
CA ARG A 132 9.02 0.60 0.11
C ARG A 132 7.51 0.53 -0.15
N ASN A 133 6.95 1.53 -0.82
CA ASN A 133 5.53 1.70 -1.09
C ASN A 133 5.18 1.45 -2.56
N LEU A 134 6.17 1.21 -3.44
CA LEU A 134 5.95 0.99 -4.87
C LEU A 134 6.62 -0.28 -5.35
N ASP A 135 5.84 -1.13 -6.00
CA ASP A 135 6.34 -2.29 -6.74
C ASP A 135 6.95 -1.88 -8.12
N ILE A 136 7.08 -0.58 -8.42
CA ILE A 136 7.57 -0.08 -9.71
C ILE A 136 8.92 0.62 -9.51
N SER A 137 9.88 0.23 -10.33
CA SER A 137 11.21 0.83 -10.39
C SER A 137 11.38 1.65 -11.67
N TYR A 138 12.05 2.79 -11.52
CA TYR A 138 12.34 3.74 -12.60
C TYR A 138 13.84 3.84 -12.79
N VAL A 139 14.27 3.95 -14.04
CA VAL A 139 15.64 4.37 -14.36
C VAL A 139 15.69 5.89 -14.27
N ILE A 140 16.47 6.43 -13.33
CA ILE A 140 16.61 7.88 -13.12
C ILE A 140 17.88 8.45 -13.74
N SER A 141 18.84 7.60 -14.07
CA SER A 141 20.06 7.99 -14.78
C SER A 141 20.67 6.77 -15.49
N GLU A 142 21.30 6.99 -16.64
CA GLU A 142 21.95 5.92 -17.42
C GLU A 142 23.32 5.52 -16.85
N SER A 143 23.91 6.35 -16.00
CA SER A 143 25.18 6.06 -15.30
C SER A 143 25.29 6.89 -14.01
N LEU A 144 26.27 6.56 -13.17
CA LEU A 144 26.57 7.35 -11.98
C LEU A 144 27.09 8.75 -12.36
N SER A 145 27.92 8.84 -13.39
CA SER A 145 28.43 10.14 -13.88
C SER A 145 27.29 11.08 -14.27
N MET A 146 26.34 10.60 -15.08
CA MET A 146 25.13 11.36 -15.46
C MET A 146 24.24 11.68 -14.25
N PHE A 147 24.26 10.83 -13.21
CA PHE A 147 23.51 11.08 -11.99
C PHE A 147 24.11 12.24 -11.18
N PHE A 148 25.42 12.39 -11.16
CA PHE A 148 26.08 13.56 -10.57
C PHE A 148 25.80 14.84 -11.35
N GLU A 149 25.80 14.79 -12.69
CA GLU A 149 25.35 15.91 -13.51
C GLU A 149 23.89 16.29 -13.21
N PHE A 150 23.03 15.30 -12.96
CA PHE A 150 21.65 15.53 -12.52
C PHE A 150 21.57 16.22 -11.14
N ILE A 151 22.39 15.81 -10.17
CA ILE A 151 22.46 16.46 -8.85
C ILE A 151 22.91 17.91 -8.98
N GLU A 152 23.98 18.16 -9.75
CA GLU A 152 24.51 19.50 -9.99
C GLU A 152 23.45 20.41 -10.64
N ASN A 153 22.80 19.94 -11.70
CA ASN A 153 21.73 20.68 -12.36
C ASN A 153 20.53 20.91 -11.43
N SER A 154 20.18 19.95 -10.57
CA SER A 154 19.09 20.09 -9.60
C SER A 154 19.40 21.15 -8.53
N LEU A 155 20.66 21.26 -8.10
CA LEU A 155 21.13 22.33 -7.22
C LEU A 155 21.08 23.69 -7.93
N LYS A 156 21.55 23.75 -9.17
CA LYS A 156 21.54 24.95 -10.02
C LYS A 156 20.13 25.49 -10.27
N GLU A 157 19.17 24.60 -10.48
CA GLU A 157 17.75 24.94 -10.71
C GLU A 157 16.96 25.17 -9.42
N GLY A 158 17.56 24.92 -8.25
CA GLY A 158 16.88 25.02 -6.95
C GLY A 158 15.81 23.95 -6.71
N LYS A 159 15.90 22.80 -7.39
CA LYS A 159 15.12 21.59 -7.11
C LYS A 159 15.69 20.83 -5.92
N LEU A 160 17.01 20.89 -5.76
CA LEU A 160 17.72 20.40 -4.59
C LEU A 160 18.24 21.62 -3.81
N ASN A 161 17.94 21.67 -2.52
CA ASN A 161 18.31 22.78 -1.65
C ASN A 161 19.32 22.32 -0.61
N THR A 162 20.26 23.20 -0.28
CA THR A 162 21.21 23.00 0.81
C THR A 162 20.89 23.96 1.95
N PHE A 163 20.81 23.46 3.17
CA PHE A 163 20.68 24.31 4.36
C PHE A 163 21.49 23.72 5.52
N GLN A 164 21.71 24.54 6.54
CA GLN A 164 22.37 24.12 7.77
C GLN A 164 21.29 23.77 8.79
N ASP A 165 21.32 22.55 9.31
CA ASP A 165 20.49 22.12 10.43
C ASP A 165 21.40 21.72 11.59
N GLU A 166 21.36 22.48 12.68
CA GLU A 166 22.31 22.39 13.78
C GLU A 166 23.77 22.32 13.27
N SER A 167 24.43 21.16 13.46
CA SER A 167 25.81 20.90 13.05
C SER A 167 25.95 20.10 11.74
N ILE A 168 24.83 19.85 11.05
CA ILE A 168 24.75 19.02 9.85
C ILE A 168 24.34 19.87 8.64
N LYS A 169 25.09 19.75 7.55
CA LYS A 169 24.70 20.26 6.24
C LYS A 169 23.67 19.31 5.62
N VAL A 170 22.44 19.78 5.44
CA VAL A 170 21.36 18.97 4.87
C VAL A 170 21.13 19.36 3.42
N ILE A 171 21.01 18.35 2.57
CA ILE A 171 20.69 18.47 1.16
C ILE A 171 19.34 17.76 0.97
N GLN A 172 18.33 18.50 0.51
CA GLN A 172 16.96 17.99 0.43
C GLN A 172 16.28 18.39 -0.87
N TRP A 173 15.43 17.49 -1.37
CA TRP A 173 14.53 17.80 -2.48
C TRP A 173 13.47 18.83 -2.06
N LYS A 174 13.31 19.89 -2.87
CA LYS A 174 12.50 21.07 -2.52
C LYS A 174 11.05 20.75 -2.14
N ASN A 175 10.46 19.74 -2.77
CA ASN A 175 9.05 19.37 -2.60
C ASN A 175 8.83 18.09 -1.79
N GLY A 176 9.79 17.67 -0.96
CA GLY A 176 9.67 16.46 -0.14
C GLY A 176 10.73 15.43 -0.48
N HIS A 177 10.32 14.29 -1.05
CA HIS A 177 11.20 13.19 -1.42
C HIS A 177 11.42 13.15 -2.94
N LEU A 178 12.61 12.76 -3.42
CA LEU A 178 12.92 12.68 -4.86
C LEU A 178 11.88 11.85 -5.64
N PHE A 179 11.42 10.75 -5.04
CA PHE A 179 10.49 9.83 -5.69
C PHE A 179 9.07 10.42 -5.82
N ASP A 180 8.76 11.53 -5.15
CA ASP A 180 7.50 12.26 -5.36
C ASP A 180 7.46 12.93 -6.74
N ASP A 181 8.62 13.27 -7.32
CA ASP A 181 8.76 13.90 -8.64
C ASP A 181 9.19 12.91 -9.75
N ILE A 182 9.13 11.59 -9.50
CA ILE A 182 9.72 10.56 -10.38
C ILE A 182 9.19 10.56 -11.82
N MET A 183 7.92 10.91 -12.03
CA MET A 183 7.34 11.00 -13.37
C MET A 183 7.90 12.18 -14.16
N THR A 184 8.09 13.33 -13.50
CA THR A 184 8.75 14.50 -14.10
C THR A 184 10.19 14.15 -14.50
N LEU A 185 10.92 13.45 -13.62
CA LEU A 185 12.32 13.06 -13.84
C LEU A 185 12.49 12.05 -14.99
N THR A 186 11.53 11.17 -15.20
CA THR A 186 11.58 10.12 -16.25
C THR A 186 11.08 10.59 -17.61
N GLY A 187 10.88 11.91 -17.78
CA GLY A 187 10.41 12.52 -19.01
C GLY A 187 8.90 12.36 -19.25
N LYS A 188 8.14 11.89 -18.24
CA LYS A 188 6.68 11.99 -18.23
C LYS A 188 6.27 13.37 -17.71
N THR A 189 6.79 14.44 -18.31
CA THR A 189 6.36 15.81 -17.96
C THR A 189 5.03 16.10 -18.63
N ALA A 190 4.02 16.50 -17.85
CA ALA A 190 2.94 17.31 -18.37
C ALA A 190 3.54 18.62 -18.91
N GLU A 191 3.19 19.04 -20.12
CA GLU A 191 3.59 20.35 -20.65
C GLU A 191 3.26 21.43 -19.61
N LYS A 192 4.20 22.35 -19.35
CA LYS A 192 3.96 23.51 -18.49
C LYS A 192 2.84 24.35 -19.11
N SER A 193 1.64 24.12 -18.60
CA SER A 193 0.40 24.74 -19.04
C SER A 193 -0.47 24.96 -17.80
N THR A 194 -1.47 25.81 -17.96
CA THR A 194 -2.48 26.01 -16.92
C THR A 194 -3.79 25.36 -17.37
N VAL A 195 -4.49 24.76 -16.43
CA VAL A 195 -5.81 24.18 -16.64
C VAL A 195 -6.83 25.12 -15.97
N PRO A 196 -7.83 25.64 -16.70
CA PRO A 196 -8.90 26.41 -16.10
C PRO A 196 -9.74 25.51 -15.19
N ILE A 197 -10.05 25.97 -13.99
CA ILE A 197 -10.81 25.20 -12.99
C ILE A 197 -11.88 26.04 -12.33
N SER A 198 -12.99 25.40 -12.00
CA SER A 198 -14.18 26.03 -11.42
C SER A 198 -14.89 25.08 -10.46
N GLY A 199 -15.91 25.61 -9.76
CA GLY A 199 -16.75 24.83 -8.85
C GLY A 199 -15.94 24.12 -7.76
N PHE A 200 -16.19 22.80 -7.62
CA PHE A 200 -15.52 21.96 -6.63
C PHE A 200 -13.99 22.06 -6.72
N TRP A 201 -13.41 22.05 -7.92
CA TRP A 201 -11.97 22.07 -8.09
C TRP A 201 -11.33 23.40 -7.70
N ALA A 202 -11.99 24.52 -7.97
CA ALA A 202 -11.51 25.82 -7.52
C ALA A 202 -11.49 25.94 -5.99
N GLU A 203 -12.49 25.37 -5.30
CA GLU A 203 -12.48 25.31 -3.83
C GLU A 203 -11.43 24.32 -3.30
N TYR A 204 -11.32 23.15 -3.91
CA TYR A 204 -10.36 22.12 -3.52
C TYR A 204 -8.91 22.64 -3.61
N PHE A 205 -8.60 23.39 -4.67
CA PHE A 205 -7.28 23.96 -4.92
C PHE A 205 -7.16 25.44 -4.56
N LYS A 206 -8.03 26.01 -3.71
CA LYS A 206 -8.09 27.46 -3.50
C LYS A 206 -6.79 28.16 -3.09
N ASN A 207 -5.84 27.41 -2.51
CA ASN A 207 -4.52 27.92 -2.13
C ASN A 207 -3.49 27.87 -3.26
N ASP A 208 -3.78 27.11 -4.33
CA ASP A 208 -2.90 26.80 -5.45
C ASP A 208 -3.36 27.47 -6.76
N ILE A 209 -4.54 28.11 -6.78
CA ILE A 209 -5.10 28.74 -7.99
C ILE A 209 -4.58 30.16 -8.21
N VAL A 210 -4.34 30.51 -9.48
CA VAL A 210 -4.09 31.89 -9.94
C VAL A 210 -4.99 32.15 -11.13
N ASP A 211 -5.78 33.23 -11.08
CA ASP A 211 -6.73 33.61 -12.14
C ASP A 211 -7.62 32.46 -12.63
N GLN A 212 -8.26 31.75 -11.68
CA GLN A 212 -9.14 30.60 -11.92
C GLN A 212 -8.48 29.43 -12.68
N SER A 213 -7.15 29.36 -12.67
CA SER A 213 -6.39 28.31 -13.31
C SER A 213 -5.40 27.69 -12.34
N ILE A 214 -5.05 26.44 -12.60
CA ILE A 214 -4.04 25.69 -11.83
C ILE A 214 -2.96 25.19 -12.78
N SER A 215 -1.70 25.22 -12.33
CA SER A 215 -0.58 24.69 -13.09
C SER A 215 -0.65 23.16 -13.19
N THR A 216 -0.37 22.60 -14.37
CA THR A 216 -0.21 21.15 -14.56
C THR A 216 0.91 20.57 -13.70
N GLU A 217 1.91 21.37 -13.31
CA GLU A 217 2.97 20.95 -12.38
C GLU A 217 2.38 20.61 -11.00
N ILE A 218 1.50 21.46 -10.46
CA ILE A 218 0.83 21.22 -9.17
C ILE A 218 -0.09 19.99 -9.27
N LEU A 219 -0.82 19.85 -10.37
CA LEU A 219 -1.68 18.69 -10.61
C LEU A 219 -0.85 17.39 -10.67
N SER A 220 0.28 17.42 -11.36
CA SER A 220 1.15 16.26 -11.54
C SER A 220 1.71 15.72 -10.23
N GLN A 221 1.88 16.56 -9.21
CA GLN A 221 2.38 16.18 -7.88
C GLN A 221 1.31 15.56 -6.98
N LYS A 222 0.02 15.63 -7.33
CA LYS A 222 -1.03 15.08 -6.46
C LYS A 222 -1.03 13.55 -6.51
N THR A 223 -0.77 12.95 -5.35
CA THR A 223 -0.76 11.49 -5.16
C THR A 223 -2.08 10.94 -4.60
N MET A 224 -2.90 11.81 -4.01
CA MET A 224 -4.20 11.46 -3.43
C MET A 224 -5.23 12.56 -3.68
N ILE A 225 -6.46 12.16 -4.03
CA ILE A 225 -7.63 13.04 -4.10
C ILE A 225 -8.77 12.45 -3.27
N PHE A 226 -9.38 13.29 -2.44
CA PHE A 226 -10.56 12.99 -1.66
C PHE A 226 -11.68 13.97 -2.00
N MET A 227 -12.75 13.47 -2.62
CA MET A 227 -13.94 14.24 -2.94
C MET A 227 -15.02 13.98 -1.89
N ASP A 228 -15.20 14.95 -1.00
CA ASP A 228 -16.20 14.91 0.06
C ASP A 228 -17.60 15.29 -0.42
N ASN A 229 -18.63 14.58 0.03
CA ASN A 229 -20.01 14.79 -0.43
C ASN A 229 -20.57 16.13 0.02
N ASP A 230 -20.23 16.58 1.22
CA ASP A 230 -20.79 17.80 1.80
C ASP A 230 -20.16 19.04 1.16
N ILE A 231 -18.94 18.91 0.64
CA ILE A 231 -18.31 19.92 -0.21
C ILE A 231 -18.90 19.84 -1.63
N ALA A 232 -18.93 18.66 -2.24
CA ALA A 232 -19.37 18.45 -3.62
C ALA A 232 -20.78 18.99 -3.90
N LYS A 233 -21.74 18.72 -3.00
CA LYS A 233 -23.13 19.21 -3.07
C LYS A 233 -23.27 20.72 -3.23
N LYS A 234 -22.28 21.51 -2.79
CA LYS A 234 -22.34 22.98 -2.86
C LYS A 234 -22.08 23.51 -4.27
N PHE A 235 -21.44 22.72 -5.13
CA PHE A 235 -20.93 23.18 -6.41
C PHE A 235 -21.68 22.63 -7.63
N GLY A 236 -22.75 21.85 -7.40
CA GLY A 236 -23.48 21.20 -8.49
C GLY A 236 -22.59 20.22 -9.22
N GLU A 237 -22.78 20.09 -10.53
CA GLU A 237 -22.12 19.08 -11.36
C GLU A 237 -20.58 19.17 -11.35
N ILE A 238 -19.91 18.02 -11.21
CA ILE A 238 -18.44 17.92 -11.18
C ILE A 238 -17.93 17.05 -12.32
N SER A 239 -17.04 17.61 -13.16
CA SER A 239 -16.25 16.86 -14.15
C SER A 239 -14.96 16.30 -13.52
N LEU A 240 -14.57 15.09 -13.92
CA LEU A 240 -13.31 14.45 -13.52
C LEU A 240 -12.16 14.64 -14.53
N ASP A 241 -12.35 15.43 -15.60
CA ASP A 241 -11.34 15.57 -16.66
C ASP A 241 -9.98 16.09 -16.15
N ILE A 242 -9.99 16.90 -15.10
CA ILE A 242 -8.76 17.43 -14.49
C ILE A 242 -7.83 16.32 -13.99
N LEU A 243 -8.38 15.15 -13.61
CA LEU A 243 -7.60 14.02 -13.10
C LEU A 243 -6.59 13.49 -14.11
N LYS A 244 -6.81 13.70 -15.42
CA LYS A 244 -5.89 13.30 -16.50
C LYS A 244 -4.51 13.97 -16.39
N ASN A 245 -4.45 15.12 -15.72
CA ASN A 245 -3.20 15.85 -15.48
C ASN A 245 -2.50 15.43 -14.18
N MET A 246 -3.11 14.56 -13.37
CA MET A 246 -2.57 14.08 -12.10
C MET A 246 -1.84 12.76 -12.31
N ILE A 247 -0.73 12.81 -13.06
CA ILE A 247 0.01 11.63 -13.51
C ILE A 247 0.55 10.76 -12.36
N ASN A 248 0.74 11.32 -11.15
CA ASN A 248 1.16 10.59 -9.95
C ASN A 248 0.01 10.15 -9.02
N LEU A 249 -1.25 10.25 -9.46
CA LEU A 249 -2.41 9.94 -8.62
C LEU A 249 -2.51 8.45 -8.29
N LYS A 250 -2.15 8.09 -7.05
CA LYS A 250 -2.16 6.71 -6.55
C LYS A 250 -3.46 6.33 -5.85
N GLU A 251 -4.11 7.30 -5.20
CA GLU A 251 -5.35 7.09 -4.43
C GLU A 251 -6.44 8.09 -4.80
N LEU A 252 -7.61 7.58 -5.16
CA LEU A 252 -8.78 8.38 -5.50
C LEU A 252 -9.98 7.90 -4.69
N ILE A 253 -10.52 8.81 -3.88
CA ILE A 253 -11.73 8.58 -3.10
C ILE A 253 -12.79 9.56 -3.58
N ILE A 254 -13.89 9.01 -4.07
CA ILE A 254 -15.04 9.77 -4.55
C ILE A 254 -16.25 9.44 -3.69
N HIS A 255 -16.63 10.39 -2.84
CA HIS A 255 -17.90 10.39 -2.13
C HIS A 255 -18.75 11.57 -2.59
N ALA A 256 -19.02 11.70 -3.89
CA ALA A 256 -19.76 12.83 -4.43
C ALA A 256 -20.85 12.35 -5.39
N ASP A 257 -22.12 12.64 -5.08
CA ASP A 257 -23.27 12.26 -5.92
C ASP A 257 -23.35 13.14 -7.20
N GLU A 258 -22.58 14.23 -7.23
CA GLU A 258 -22.59 15.26 -8.26
C GLU A 258 -21.65 14.98 -9.46
N VAL A 259 -20.91 13.87 -9.42
CA VAL A 259 -20.05 13.47 -10.55
C VAL A 259 -20.91 13.10 -11.75
N ARG A 260 -20.72 13.80 -12.88
CA ARG A 260 -21.51 13.61 -14.11
C ARG A 260 -21.09 12.36 -14.89
N SER A 261 -19.79 12.12 -14.96
CA SER A 261 -19.18 11.05 -15.77
C SER A 261 -17.92 10.53 -15.10
N PHE A 262 -17.81 9.20 -15.08
CA PHE A 262 -16.63 8.48 -14.62
C PHE A 262 -15.70 8.05 -15.77
N GLU A 263 -16.01 8.42 -17.01
CA GLU A 263 -15.17 8.12 -18.17
C GLU A 263 -13.69 8.49 -18.00
N PRO A 264 -13.34 9.67 -17.41
CA PRO A 264 -11.93 10.04 -17.22
C PRO A 264 -11.10 9.05 -16.40
N LEU A 265 -11.72 8.15 -15.62
CA LEU A 265 -10.99 7.12 -14.86
C LEU A 265 -10.18 6.18 -15.77
N LYS A 266 -10.59 6.01 -17.04
CA LYS A 266 -9.88 5.16 -18.01
C LYS A 266 -8.47 5.66 -18.34
N ASP A 267 -8.21 6.96 -18.13
CA ASP A 267 -6.96 7.63 -18.50
C ASP A 267 -5.98 7.74 -17.31
N ILE A 268 -6.36 7.26 -16.12
CA ILE A 268 -5.55 7.36 -14.90
C ILE A 268 -4.79 6.04 -14.67
N SER A 269 -3.66 5.89 -15.36
CA SER A 269 -2.86 4.65 -15.33
C SER A 269 -2.14 4.38 -14.00
N SER A 270 -1.82 5.43 -13.22
CA SER A 270 -1.07 5.31 -11.96
C SER A 270 -1.91 4.93 -10.73
N LEU A 271 -3.23 4.76 -10.90
CA LEU A 271 -4.14 4.57 -9.78
C LEU A 271 -4.05 3.16 -9.18
N LYS A 272 -3.75 3.11 -7.87
CA LYS A 272 -3.60 1.85 -7.11
C LYS A 272 -4.79 1.56 -6.21
N LYS A 273 -5.44 2.62 -5.70
CA LYS A 273 -6.57 2.53 -4.79
C LYS A 273 -7.71 3.42 -5.26
N LEU A 274 -8.88 2.81 -5.42
CA LEU A 274 -10.11 3.50 -5.81
C LEU A 274 -11.22 3.22 -4.82
N VAL A 275 -11.84 4.29 -4.33
CA VAL A 275 -13.05 4.24 -3.49
C VAL A 275 -14.15 5.02 -4.19
N ILE A 276 -15.26 4.36 -4.48
CA ILE A 276 -16.45 5.00 -5.07
C ILE A 276 -17.65 4.83 -4.12
N GLY A 277 -18.20 5.95 -3.69
CA GLY A 277 -19.49 6.03 -3.01
C GLY A 277 -20.31 7.20 -3.55
N SER A 278 -20.83 7.03 -4.75
CA SER A 278 -21.61 8.03 -5.49
C SER A 278 -22.82 7.37 -6.15
N LYS A 279 -24.01 7.91 -5.93
CA LYS A 279 -25.26 7.37 -6.52
C LYS A 279 -25.32 7.53 -8.05
N SER A 280 -24.49 8.39 -8.64
CA SER A 280 -24.43 8.54 -10.10
C SER A 280 -23.61 7.45 -10.79
N PHE A 281 -22.82 6.67 -10.03
CA PHE A 281 -22.03 5.56 -10.56
C PHE A 281 -22.93 4.36 -10.92
N LYS A 282 -22.82 3.89 -12.17
CA LYS A 282 -23.66 2.84 -12.77
C LYS A 282 -22.83 1.72 -13.37
N ASP A 283 -23.47 0.62 -13.75
CA ASP A 283 -22.84 -0.59 -14.31
C ASP A 283 -21.85 -0.30 -15.46
N SER A 284 -22.20 0.61 -16.38
CA SER A 284 -21.32 0.98 -17.50
C SER A 284 -20.02 1.63 -17.07
N ASP A 285 -20.00 2.29 -15.91
CA ASP A 285 -18.81 2.98 -15.42
C ASP A 285 -17.75 2.01 -14.89
N LEU A 286 -18.14 0.75 -14.62
CA LEU A 286 -17.22 -0.32 -14.27
C LEU A 286 -16.26 -0.65 -15.43
N GLU A 287 -16.60 -0.34 -16.68
CA GLU A 287 -15.70 -0.53 -17.83
C GLU A 287 -14.46 0.37 -17.71
N TYR A 288 -14.62 1.60 -17.22
CA TYR A 288 -13.51 2.55 -17.11
C TYR A 288 -12.47 2.15 -16.06
N ILE A 289 -12.89 1.43 -15.00
CA ILE A 289 -11.96 0.94 -13.97
C ILE A 289 -11.25 -0.35 -14.38
N THR A 290 -11.76 -1.08 -15.40
CA THR A 290 -11.14 -2.34 -15.85
C THR A 290 -9.85 -2.13 -16.64
N ASN A 291 -9.64 -0.93 -17.16
CA ASN A 291 -8.42 -0.54 -17.90
C ASN A 291 -7.31 0.00 -16.99
N ILE A 292 -7.56 0.14 -15.68
CA ILE A 292 -6.55 0.64 -14.74
C ILE A 292 -5.59 -0.50 -14.40
N GLU A 293 -4.46 -0.55 -15.12
CA GLU A 293 -3.50 -1.65 -15.05
C GLU A 293 -2.94 -1.86 -13.64
N GLU A 294 -2.75 -0.78 -12.87
CA GLU A 294 -2.15 -0.82 -11.53
C GLU A 294 -3.14 -0.99 -10.37
N LEU A 295 -4.44 -1.16 -10.63
CA LEU A 295 -5.45 -1.14 -9.57
C LEU A 295 -5.33 -2.35 -8.62
N LYS A 296 -4.96 -2.09 -7.36
CA LYS A 296 -4.78 -3.12 -6.32
C LYS A 296 -5.93 -3.15 -5.31
N GLU A 297 -6.54 -2.00 -5.03
CA GLU A 297 -7.60 -1.88 -4.04
C GLU A 297 -8.84 -1.20 -4.62
N LEU A 298 -10.00 -1.88 -4.51
CA LEU A 298 -11.29 -1.35 -4.92
C LEU A 298 -12.28 -1.42 -3.78
N THR A 299 -12.86 -0.27 -3.45
CA THR A 299 -13.97 -0.16 -2.49
C THR A 299 -15.18 0.49 -3.14
N LEU A 300 -16.31 -0.21 -3.13
CA LEU A 300 -17.59 0.30 -3.61
C LEU A 300 -18.55 0.43 -2.44
N VAL A 301 -19.23 1.58 -2.32
CA VAL A 301 -20.06 1.91 -1.16
C VAL A 301 -21.40 2.52 -1.58
N LYS A 302 -22.52 1.96 -1.10
CA LYS A 302 -23.88 2.50 -1.28
C LYS A 302 -24.25 2.72 -2.76
N LEU A 303 -23.94 1.76 -3.62
CA LEU A 303 -24.23 1.81 -5.06
C LEU A 303 -25.39 0.88 -5.41
N LYS A 304 -26.05 1.18 -6.53
CA LYS A 304 -27.05 0.31 -7.15
C LYS A 304 -26.49 -0.19 -8.48
N LEU A 305 -26.05 -1.45 -8.49
CA LEU A 305 -25.40 -2.07 -9.64
C LEU A 305 -26.16 -3.34 -10.03
N SER A 306 -26.59 -3.48 -11.28
CA SER A 306 -27.32 -4.70 -11.66
C SER A 306 -26.39 -5.90 -11.78
N ASP A 307 -25.15 -5.66 -12.24
CA ASP A 307 -24.10 -6.65 -12.40
C ASP A 307 -22.70 -6.10 -12.04
N ILE A 308 -21.85 -6.96 -11.48
CA ILE A 308 -20.42 -6.69 -11.22
C ILE A 308 -19.51 -7.72 -11.91
N HIS A 309 -20.03 -8.46 -12.89
CA HIS A 309 -19.31 -9.53 -13.57
C HIS A 309 -17.99 -9.06 -14.18
N ILE A 310 -17.97 -7.84 -14.71
CA ILE A 310 -16.81 -7.25 -15.37
C ILE A 310 -15.59 -7.09 -14.46
N LEU A 311 -15.79 -7.00 -13.12
CA LEU A 311 -14.69 -6.90 -12.16
C LEU A 311 -13.69 -8.06 -12.27
N LYS A 312 -14.11 -9.23 -12.79
CA LYS A 312 -13.22 -10.37 -13.05
C LYS A 312 -12.03 -10.04 -13.97
N GLN A 313 -12.13 -8.97 -14.76
CA GLN A 313 -11.08 -8.52 -15.67
C GLN A 313 -9.92 -7.84 -14.95
N ILE A 314 -10.13 -7.33 -13.73
CA ILE A 314 -9.13 -6.64 -12.90
C ILE A 314 -8.25 -7.67 -12.18
N LYS A 315 -7.37 -8.33 -12.94
CA LYS A 315 -6.54 -9.45 -12.43
C LYS A 315 -5.51 -9.03 -11.39
N THR A 316 -5.21 -7.73 -11.29
CA THR A 316 -4.24 -7.14 -10.36
C THR A 316 -4.81 -6.96 -8.95
N LEU A 317 -6.13 -7.00 -8.78
CA LEU A 317 -6.81 -6.69 -7.54
C LEU A 317 -6.38 -7.61 -6.38
N LYS A 318 -5.96 -6.98 -5.28
CA LYS A 318 -5.56 -7.66 -4.03
C LYS A 318 -6.60 -7.48 -2.93
N THR A 319 -7.34 -6.38 -2.97
CA THR A 319 -8.32 -6.00 -1.94
C THR A 319 -9.62 -5.57 -2.59
N LEU A 320 -10.72 -6.21 -2.20
CA LEU A 320 -12.07 -5.86 -2.64
C LEU A 320 -12.96 -5.64 -1.43
N ARG A 321 -13.58 -4.46 -1.34
CA ARG A 321 -14.56 -4.13 -0.30
C ARG A 321 -15.87 -3.68 -0.94
N LEU A 322 -16.95 -4.37 -0.64
CA LEU A 322 -18.29 -4.06 -1.13
C LEU A 322 -19.21 -3.79 0.04
N ARG A 323 -19.76 -2.58 0.12
CA ARG A 323 -20.62 -2.15 1.22
C ARG A 323 -21.92 -1.59 0.71
N LYS A 324 -23.06 -2.14 1.15
CA LYS A 324 -24.39 -1.66 0.78
C LYS A 324 -24.57 -1.56 -0.74
N ILE A 325 -24.14 -2.60 -1.45
CA ILE A 325 -24.32 -2.70 -2.90
C ILE A 325 -25.60 -3.48 -3.17
N ASP A 326 -26.55 -2.86 -3.86
CA ASP A 326 -27.73 -3.53 -4.39
C ASP A 326 -27.37 -4.18 -5.71
N VAL A 327 -27.04 -5.47 -5.69
CA VAL A 327 -26.62 -6.30 -6.83
C VAL A 327 -27.24 -7.68 -6.77
N SER A 328 -27.60 -8.23 -7.93
CA SER A 328 -28.33 -9.50 -8.03
C SER A 328 -27.43 -10.74 -7.89
N ASN A 329 -26.19 -10.67 -8.37
CA ASN A 329 -25.24 -11.77 -8.40
C ASN A 329 -23.80 -11.27 -8.24
N ILE A 330 -23.04 -11.91 -7.35
CA ILE A 330 -21.64 -11.57 -7.04
C ILE A 330 -20.68 -12.75 -7.21
N ASN A 331 -21.12 -13.85 -7.82
CA ASN A 331 -20.32 -15.06 -8.00
C ASN A 331 -19.06 -14.81 -8.85
N SER A 332 -19.04 -13.74 -9.65
CA SER A 332 -17.87 -13.33 -10.43
C SER A 332 -16.64 -13.01 -9.57
N ILE A 333 -16.82 -12.69 -8.28
CA ILE A 333 -15.70 -12.47 -7.35
C ILE A 333 -14.78 -13.71 -7.29
N GLY A 334 -15.32 -14.92 -7.45
CA GLY A 334 -14.53 -16.17 -7.45
C GLY A 334 -13.48 -16.27 -8.58
N TYR A 335 -13.53 -15.40 -9.60
CA TYR A 335 -12.52 -15.32 -10.65
C TYR A 335 -11.29 -14.47 -10.26
N LEU A 336 -11.34 -13.69 -9.17
CA LEU A 336 -10.25 -12.84 -8.68
C LEU A 336 -9.19 -13.64 -7.91
N LYS A 337 -8.48 -14.54 -8.60
CA LYS A 337 -7.54 -15.50 -7.98
C LYS A 337 -6.36 -14.88 -7.23
N GLN A 338 -6.11 -13.58 -7.42
CA GLN A 338 -5.04 -12.84 -6.76
C GLN A 338 -5.48 -12.14 -5.45
N LEU A 339 -6.77 -12.19 -5.12
CA LEU A 339 -7.35 -11.49 -3.98
C LEU A 339 -6.77 -12.02 -2.66
N LYS A 340 -6.31 -11.09 -1.82
CA LYS A 340 -5.81 -11.32 -0.46
C LYS A 340 -6.83 -10.89 0.59
N GLU A 341 -7.60 -9.84 0.31
CA GLU A 341 -8.64 -9.34 1.23
C GLU A 341 -9.99 -9.20 0.56
N LEU A 342 -11.03 -9.73 1.22
CA LEU A 342 -12.42 -9.58 0.81
C LEU A 342 -13.24 -9.10 2.02
N SER A 343 -13.95 -7.98 1.86
CA SER A 343 -14.93 -7.49 2.83
C SER A 343 -16.29 -7.27 2.16
N LEU A 344 -17.33 -7.89 2.71
CA LEU A 344 -18.71 -7.76 2.26
C LEU A 344 -19.57 -7.25 3.43
N GLU A 345 -20.19 -6.09 3.27
CA GLU A 345 -21.05 -5.48 4.30
C GLU A 345 -22.44 -5.14 3.78
N ASP A 346 -23.47 -5.55 4.53
CA ASP A 346 -24.87 -5.08 4.38
C ASP A 346 -25.39 -5.19 2.94
N MET A 347 -25.28 -6.39 2.37
CA MET A 347 -25.70 -6.70 1.00
C MET A 347 -26.27 -8.11 0.87
N LYS A 348 -26.96 -8.38 -0.25
CA LYS A 348 -27.43 -9.72 -0.60
C LYS A 348 -26.31 -10.48 -1.29
N THR A 349 -25.90 -11.61 -0.71
CA THR A 349 -24.78 -12.41 -1.22
C THR A 349 -25.19 -13.74 -1.83
N GLY A 350 -26.37 -14.26 -1.48
CA GLY A 350 -26.80 -15.59 -1.91
C GLY A 350 -25.94 -16.70 -1.29
N ASP A 351 -25.61 -17.71 -2.10
CA ASP A 351 -24.65 -18.75 -1.70
C ASP A 351 -23.21 -18.24 -1.79
N LEU A 352 -22.37 -18.64 -0.83
CA LEU A 352 -21.00 -18.14 -0.69
C LEU A 352 -19.94 -19.08 -1.27
N SER A 353 -20.33 -20.08 -2.08
CA SER A 353 -19.38 -21.07 -2.65
C SER A 353 -18.28 -20.44 -3.50
N TYR A 354 -18.53 -19.31 -4.17
CA TYR A 354 -17.52 -18.58 -4.94
C TYR A 354 -16.33 -18.11 -4.10
N ILE A 355 -16.45 -17.99 -2.77
CA ILE A 355 -15.33 -17.62 -1.90
C ILE A 355 -14.29 -18.77 -1.85
N SER A 356 -14.72 -20.02 -2.01
CA SER A 356 -13.83 -21.20 -1.98
C SER A 356 -12.78 -21.21 -3.09
N GLU A 357 -12.98 -20.39 -4.12
CA GLU A 357 -12.12 -20.18 -5.26
C GLU A 357 -10.93 -19.24 -4.99
N LEU A 358 -10.97 -18.50 -3.87
CA LEU A 358 -10.01 -17.47 -3.49
C LEU A 358 -8.87 -18.05 -2.63
N ASN A 359 -8.11 -18.99 -3.17
CA ASN A 359 -7.08 -19.73 -2.41
C ASN A 359 -5.89 -18.88 -1.91
N LYS A 360 -5.77 -17.62 -2.35
CA LYS A 360 -4.79 -16.63 -1.87
C LYS A 360 -5.31 -15.72 -0.74
N LEU A 361 -6.59 -15.85 -0.38
CA LEU A 361 -7.24 -14.99 0.60
C LEU A 361 -6.60 -15.16 2.00
N THR A 362 -6.21 -14.04 2.60
CA THR A 362 -5.64 -13.95 3.95
C THR A 362 -6.61 -13.30 4.92
N LYS A 363 -7.48 -12.39 4.45
CA LYS A 363 -8.49 -11.73 5.28
C LYS A 363 -9.88 -11.85 4.63
N LEU A 364 -10.85 -12.30 5.42
CA LEU A 364 -12.25 -12.38 5.03
C LEU A 364 -13.14 -11.74 6.10
N GLU A 365 -13.91 -10.74 5.70
CA GLU A 365 -14.86 -10.05 6.56
C GLU A 365 -16.27 -10.11 5.96
N LEU A 366 -17.23 -10.57 6.75
CA LEU A 366 -18.63 -10.76 6.36
C LEU A 366 -19.54 -10.09 7.40
N LYS A 367 -19.96 -8.85 7.15
CA LYS A 367 -20.74 -8.03 8.11
C LYS A 367 -22.16 -7.80 7.63
N LYS A 368 -23.15 -7.95 8.52
CA LYS A 368 -24.57 -7.70 8.22
C LYS A 368 -25.10 -8.46 7.00
N ILE A 369 -24.46 -9.56 6.62
CA ILE A 369 -24.92 -10.43 5.53
C ILE A 369 -25.49 -11.74 6.08
N ASN A 370 -26.31 -12.42 5.29
CA ASN A 370 -26.73 -13.78 5.60
C ASN A 370 -25.61 -14.76 5.21
N ILE A 371 -25.25 -15.67 6.10
CA ILE A 371 -24.26 -16.73 5.84
C ILE A 371 -25.00 -18.06 5.82
N PRO A 372 -25.35 -18.62 4.65
CA PRO A 372 -26.11 -19.86 4.60
C PRO A 372 -25.36 -21.05 5.20
N ASN A 373 -24.05 -21.14 4.95
CA ASN A 373 -23.19 -22.21 5.45
C ASN A 373 -21.70 -21.77 5.41
N LEU A 374 -20.82 -22.59 5.99
CA LEU A 374 -19.37 -22.36 6.05
C LEU A 374 -18.55 -23.23 5.08
N ARG A 375 -19.15 -23.79 4.02
CA ARG A 375 -18.46 -24.72 3.09
C ARG A 375 -17.24 -24.12 2.43
N PHE A 376 -17.25 -22.80 2.18
CA PHE A 376 -16.15 -22.08 1.55
C PHE A 376 -14.83 -22.18 2.32
N LEU A 377 -14.86 -22.40 3.64
CA LEU A 377 -13.65 -22.48 4.47
C LEU A 377 -12.71 -23.61 4.08
N LYS A 378 -13.21 -24.68 3.43
CA LYS A 378 -12.42 -25.89 3.11
C LYS A 378 -11.13 -25.57 2.35
N ASN A 379 -11.18 -24.58 1.46
CA ASN A 379 -10.08 -24.24 0.55
C ASN A 379 -9.24 -23.03 1.01
N LEU A 380 -9.65 -22.31 2.05
CA LEU A 380 -9.01 -21.05 2.49
C LEU A 380 -7.82 -21.29 3.44
N LYS A 381 -6.86 -22.11 3.02
CA LYS A 381 -5.73 -22.53 3.87
C LYS A 381 -4.73 -21.41 4.21
N LYS A 382 -4.80 -20.27 3.52
CA LYS A 382 -3.95 -19.09 3.76
C LYS A 382 -4.59 -18.05 4.68
N LEU A 383 -5.83 -18.26 5.12
CA LEU A 383 -6.56 -17.28 5.91
C LEU A 383 -5.88 -17.05 7.27
N THR A 384 -5.61 -15.78 7.57
CA THR A 384 -5.04 -15.32 8.84
C THR A 384 -6.08 -14.58 9.68
N ALA A 385 -7.12 -14.02 9.06
CA ALA A 385 -8.20 -13.33 9.75
C ALA A 385 -9.56 -13.68 9.13
N PHE A 386 -10.49 -14.14 9.97
CA PHE A 386 -11.89 -14.31 9.61
C PHE A 386 -12.79 -13.57 10.59
N GLU A 387 -13.66 -12.71 10.08
CA GLU A 387 -14.54 -11.91 10.89
C GLU A 387 -15.98 -11.91 10.35
N THR A 388 -16.93 -12.09 11.25
CA THR A 388 -18.36 -11.89 10.98
C THR A 388 -19.11 -11.44 12.23
N ASP A 389 -20.20 -10.72 12.03
CA ASP A 389 -21.13 -10.31 13.09
C ASP A 389 -22.35 -11.24 13.22
N ARG A 390 -22.44 -12.30 12.41
CA ARG A 390 -23.58 -13.23 12.41
C ARG A 390 -23.12 -14.69 12.32
N LYS A 391 -23.89 -15.59 12.93
CA LYS A 391 -23.70 -17.03 12.75
C LYS A 391 -24.10 -17.47 11.34
N ALA A 392 -23.43 -18.52 10.87
CA ALA A 392 -23.95 -19.28 9.74
C ALA A 392 -25.27 -19.96 10.12
N VAL A 393 -26.18 -20.06 9.15
CA VAL A 393 -27.44 -20.82 9.32
C VAL A 393 -27.13 -22.31 9.50
N ASP A 394 -26.21 -22.85 8.68
CA ASP A 394 -25.66 -24.20 8.80
C ASP A 394 -24.18 -24.17 9.21
N GLU A 395 -23.91 -24.63 10.43
CA GLU A 395 -22.56 -24.73 11.02
C GLU A 395 -21.89 -26.09 10.79
N TYR A 396 -22.42 -26.98 9.93
CA TYR A 396 -21.85 -28.32 9.69
C TYR A 396 -20.34 -28.30 9.40
N ASN A 397 -19.85 -27.28 8.68
CA ASN A 397 -18.44 -27.12 8.31
C ASN A 397 -17.61 -26.29 9.29
N ILE A 398 -18.14 -25.93 10.47
CA ILE A 398 -17.40 -25.16 11.48
C ILE A 398 -16.12 -25.88 11.96
N GLY A 399 -16.10 -27.22 11.87
CA GLY A 399 -14.91 -28.02 12.21
C GLY A 399 -13.67 -27.73 11.35
N ASN A 400 -13.84 -27.12 10.17
CA ASN A 400 -12.74 -26.78 9.26
C ASN A 400 -11.73 -25.80 9.89
N PHE A 401 -12.14 -25.01 10.90
CA PHE A 401 -11.23 -24.11 11.62
C PHE A 401 -10.05 -24.85 12.25
N LYS A 402 -10.20 -26.12 12.65
CA LYS A 402 -9.12 -26.93 13.23
C LYS A 402 -7.94 -27.16 12.28
N GLU A 403 -8.13 -26.93 10.97
CA GLU A 403 -7.12 -27.11 9.94
C GLU A 403 -6.45 -25.79 9.53
N MET A 404 -6.78 -24.67 10.20
CA MET A 404 -6.36 -23.31 9.83
C MET A 404 -5.20 -22.84 10.71
N GLU A 405 -4.02 -23.45 10.54
CA GLU A 405 -2.84 -23.20 11.37
C GLU A 405 -2.33 -21.74 11.32
N LYS A 406 -2.59 -21.03 10.21
CA LYS A 406 -2.18 -19.63 10.01
C LYS A 406 -3.14 -18.61 10.63
N LEU A 407 -4.29 -19.06 11.14
CA LEU A 407 -5.33 -18.18 11.67
C LEU A 407 -4.83 -17.48 12.93
N LYS A 408 -4.83 -16.14 12.90
CA LYS A 408 -4.45 -15.24 13.99
C LYS A 408 -5.66 -14.59 14.64
N GLU A 409 -6.70 -14.36 13.84
CA GLU A 409 -7.94 -13.72 14.27
C GLU A 409 -9.16 -14.50 13.77
N LEU A 410 -10.05 -14.86 14.70
CA LEU A 410 -11.31 -15.53 14.41
C LEU A 410 -12.44 -14.83 15.16
N ILE A 411 -12.99 -13.75 14.58
CA ILE A 411 -14.17 -13.09 15.12
C ILE A 411 -15.41 -13.78 14.57
N TYR A 412 -15.79 -14.88 15.22
CA TYR A 412 -17.01 -15.64 14.94
C TYR A 412 -17.60 -16.05 16.29
N PRO A 413 -18.93 -16.03 16.51
CA PRO A 413 -19.57 -16.38 17.78
C PRO A 413 -19.49 -17.89 18.10
N ILE A 414 -18.29 -18.40 18.40
CA ILE A 414 -18.03 -19.81 18.71
C ILE A 414 -18.56 -20.17 20.10
N ARG A 415 -19.01 -21.42 20.26
CA ARG A 415 -19.44 -21.99 21.55
C ARG A 415 -18.49 -23.07 22.06
N ASP A 416 -18.11 -23.98 21.18
CA ASP A 416 -17.21 -25.10 21.49
C ASP A 416 -15.77 -24.79 21.07
N MET A 417 -14.85 -24.65 22.04
CA MET A 417 -13.44 -24.35 21.76
C MET A 417 -12.67 -25.51 21.15
N LYS A 418 -13.23 -26.72 21.09
CA LYS A 418 -12.62 -27.86 20.40
C LYS A 418 -12.33 -27.54 18.93
N ILE A 419 -13.11 -26.64 18.31
CA ILE A 419 -12.95 -26.23 16.90
C ILE A 419 -11.69 -25.39 16.63
N ILE A 420 -11.07 -24.81 17.67
CA ILE A 420 -9.87 -23.98 17.54
C ILE A 420 -8.63 -24.59 18.18
N LYS A 421 -8.71 -25.82 18.70
CA LYS A 421 -7.62 -26.45 19.48
C LYS A 421 -6.24 -26.50 18.79
N ASN A 422 -6.22 -26.51 17.46
CA ASN A 422 -4.99 -26.58 16.65
C ASN A 422 -4.55 -25.21 16.09
N CYS A 423 -5.32 -24.15 16.33
CA CYS A 423 -5.03 -22.81 15.82
C CYS A 423 -3.98 -22.11 16.70
N ILE A 424 -2.75 -22.63 16.72
CA ILE A 424 -1.68 -22.18 17.64
C ILE A 424 -1.28 -20.70 17.47
N ASN A 425 -1.54 -20.13 16.29
CA ASN A 425 -1.26 -18.72 15.97
C ASN A 425 -2.39 -17.77 16.37
N LEU A 426 -3.51 -18.29 16.87
CA LEU A 426 -4.68 -17.50 17.25
C LEU A 426 -4.35 -16.59 18.44
N ARG A 427 -4.78 -15.34 18.35
CA ARG A 427 -4.60 -14.29 19.37
C ARG A 427 -5.93 -13.68 19.76
N THR A 428 -6.82 -13.52 18.78
CA THR A 428 -8.11 -12.86 18.94
C THR A 428 -9.23 -13.81 18.53
N ILE A 429 -10.23 -13.96 19.40
CA ILE A 429 -11.41 -14.80 19.11
C ILE A 429 -12.74 -14.12 19.43
N GLY A 430 -13.75 -14.42 18.64
CA GLY A 430 -15.14 -14.19 18.95
C GLY A 430 -15.69 -15.35 19.76
N VAL A 431 -16.57 -15.08 20.73
CA VAL A 431 -17.20 -16.11 21.57
C VAL A 431 -18.66 -15.77 21.84
N ASP A 432 -19.53 -16.77 21.85
CA ASP A 432 -20.95 -16.60 22.18
C ASP A 432 -21.17 -16.79 23.69
N ALA A 433 -21.72 -15.76 24.34
CA ALA A 433 -21.93 -15.74 25.79
C ALA A 433 -23.01 -16.72 26.29
N SER A 434 -23.84 -17.27 25.40
CA SER A 434 -24.99 -18.10 25.80
C SER A 434 -24.60 -19.44 26.44
N LYS A 435 -23.63 -20.15 25.87
CA LYS A 435 -23.14 -21.45 26.39
C LYS A 435 -21.77 -21.79 25.83
N LEU A 436 -20.74 -21.64 26.66
CA LEU A 436 -19.36 -21.98 26.33
C LEU A 436 -19.09 -23.45 26.69
N GLU A 437 -18.37 -24.16 25.82
CA GLU A 437 -18.04 -25.57 25.98
C GLU A 437 -16.55 -25.81 25.71
N ASN A 438 -15.98 -26.78 26.43
CA ASN A 438 -14.62 -27.29 26.22
C ASN A 438 -13.51 -26.22 26.34
N LEU A 439 -13.62 -25.30 27.30
CA LEU A 439 -12.66 -24.21 27.49
C LEU A 439 -11.22 -24.69 27.77
N GLU A 440 -11.03 -25.92 28.26
CA GLU A 440 -9.71 -26.50 28.49
C GLU A 440 -8.82 -26.55 27.23
N TYR A 441 -9.41 -26.61 26.03
CA TYR A 441 -8.65 -26.62 24.77
C TYR A 441 -7.91 -25.31 24.48
N ILE A 442 -8.20 -24.21 25.18
CA ILE A 442 -7.50 -22.94 24.97
C ILE A 442 -6.26 -22.77 25.88
N ARG A 443 -6.00 -23.68 26.82
CA ARG A 443 -4.84 -23.56 27.75
C ARG A 443 -3.47 -23.55 27.06
N GLY A 444 -3.38 -24.10 25.85
CA GLY A 444 -2.17 -24.09 25.02
C GLY A 444 -2.15 -23.01 23.95
N LEU A 445 -3.21 -22.20 23.85
CA LEU A 445 -3.33 -21.14 22.86
C LEU A 445 -2.97 -19.79 23.50
N ASN A 446 -2.27 -18.93 22.77
CA ASN A 446 -1.92 -17.59 23.25
C ASN A 446 -3.04 -16.58 22.95
N ILE A 447 -4.27 -16.89 23.38
CA ILE A 447 -5.40 -15.97 23.24
C ILE A 447 -5.20 -14.78 24.18
N THR A 448 -5.12 -13.59 23.60
CA THR A 448 -4.93 -12.32 24.32
C THR A 448 -6.15 -11.41 24.21
N SER A 449 -7.03 -11.63 23.24
CA SER A 449 -8.21 -10.81 23.01
C SER A 449 -9.47 -11.63 22.75
N ILE A 450 -10.60 -11.21 23.34
CA ILE A 450 -11.91 -11.79 23.05
C ILE A 450 -12.95 -10.74 22.67
N THR A 451 -13.80 -11.06 21.69
CA THR A 451 -15.03 -10.35 21.37
C THR A 451 -16.23 -11.19 21.77
N ILE A 452 -17.07 -10.68 22.65
CA ILE A 452 -18.20 -11.42 23.20
C ILE A 452 -19.47 -11.06 22.44
N PHE A 453 -20.16 -12.09 21.94
CA PHE A 453 -21.41 -12.00 21.21
C PHE A 453 -22.57 -12.44 22.10
N ASN A 454 -23.76 -11.88 21.84
CA ASN A 454 -25.01 -12.29 22.48
C ASN A 454 -24.97 -12.30 24.02
N ALA A 455 -24.16 -11.44 24.64
CA ALA A 455 -24.24 -11.25 26.07
C ALA A 455 -25.61 -10.64 26.42
N THR A 456 -26.19 -11.05 27.54
CA THR A 456 -27.52 -10.56 27.97
C THR A 456 -27.44 -9.34 28.87
N SER A 457 -26.27 -9.13 29.50
CA SER A 457 -25.98 -8.00 30.37
C SER A 457 -24.46 -7.80 30.47
N GLU A 458 -24.04 -6.70 31.09
CA GLU A 458 -22.62 -6.46 31.37
C GLU A 458 -22.06 -7.51 32.34
N GLU A 459 -22.83 -7.92 33.35
CA GLU A 459 -22.43 -8.97 34.29
C GLU A 459 -22.22 -10.31 33.57
N ASN A 460 -23.06 -10.64 32.60
CA ASN A 460 -22.88 -11.85 31.78
C ASN A 460 -21.60 -11.77 30.93
N ALA A 461 -21.29 -10.61 30.33
CA ALA A 461 -20.04 -10.42 29.61
C ALA A 461 -18.82 -10.52 30.55
N GLN A 462 -18.87 -9.89 31.72
CA GLN A 462 -17.80 -9.96 32.73
C GLN A 462 -17.61 -11.39 33.28
N ALA A 463 -18.70 -12.16 33.41
CA ALA A 463 -18.62 -13.57 33.79
C ALA A 463 -17.88 -14.40 32.72
N VAL A 464 -18.15 -14.16 31.44
CA VAL A 464 -17.40 -14.78 30.33
C VAL A 464 -15.91 -14.41 30.40
N VAL A 465 -15.58 -13.12 30.58
CA VAL A 465 -14.18 -12.68 30.73
C VAL A 465 -13.50 -13.39 31.90
N SER A 466 -14.18 -13.47 33.05
CA SER A 466 -13.66 -14.10 34.26
C SER A 466 -13.40 -15.59 34.06
N GLU A 467 -14.28 -16.27 33.31
CA GLU A 467 -14.09 -17.67 32.95
C GLU A 467 -12.87 -17.86 32.03
N PHE A 468 -12.73 -17.04 30.97
CA PHE A 468 -11.59 -17.12 30.07
C PHE A 468 -10.25 -16.85 30.74
N LYS A 469 -10.20 -15.93 31.72
CA LYS A 469 -8.99 -15.64 32.51
C LYS A 469 -8.45 -16.85 33.29
N LYS A 470 -9.27 -17.90 33.51
CA LYS A 470 -8.82 -19.17 34.12
C LYS A 470 -7.97 -20.02 33.16
N TYR A 471 -8.04 -19.76 31.86
CA TYR A 471 -7.40 -20.59 30.83
C TYR A 471 -6.37 -19.83 29.96
N CYS A 472 -6.46 -18.50 29.87
CA CYS A 472 -5.57 -17.68 29.04
C CYS A 472 -5.29 -16.29 29.66
N LYS A 473 -4.23 -15.62 29.16
CA LYS A 473 -3.82 -14.29 29.62
C LYS A 473 -4.46 -13.19 28.76
N LEU A 474 -5.73 -12.91 29.03
CA LEU A 474 -6.44 -11.83 28.34
C LEU A 474 -5.84 -10.44 28.65
N GLN A 475 -5.55 -9.70 27.60
CA GLN A 475 -5.07 -8.32 27.61
C GLN A 475 -6.17 -7.33 27.22
N SER A 476 -7.06 -7.73 26.32
CA SER A 476 -8.21 -6.92 25.90
C SER A 476 -9.46 -7.77 25.75
N TYR A 477 -10.62 -7.14 25.90
CA TYR A 477 -11.91 -7.75 25.65
C TYR A 477 -12.92 -6.66 25.28
N GLY A 478 -13.90 -7.04 24.45
CA GLY A 478 -15.04 -6.21 24.10
C GLY A 478 -16.28 -7.06 23.90
N TRP A 479 -17.44 -6.45 23.76
CA TRP A 479 -18.69 -7.15 23.50
C TRP A 479 -19.54 -6.40 22.47
N GLN A 480 -20.25 -7.15 21.62
CA GLN A 480 -21.30 -6.58 20.79
C GLN A 480 -22.50 -6.26 21.68
N GLN A 481 -22.84 -4.99 21.81
CA GLN A 481 -23.92 -4.55 22.67
C GLN A 481 -25.28 -4.93 22.05
N THR A 482 -25.93 -5.94 22.63
CA THR A 482 -27.26 -6.43 22.20
C THR A 482 -28.38 -6.08 23.19
N TRP A 483 -28.07 -5.47 24.33
CA TRP A 483 -29.05 -5.02 25.35
C TRP A 483 -29.06 -3.50 25.45
N LYS A 484 -30.24 -2.90 25.66
CA LYS A 484 -30.38 -1.45 25.82
C LYS A 484 -29.58 -0.99 27.05
N SER A 485 -28.57 -0.15 26.87
CA SER A 485 -28.10 0.70 27.97
C SER A 485 -29.24 1.67 28.31
N LYS A 486 -29.63 1.74 29.58
CA LYS A 486 -30.27 2.95 30.11
C LYS A 486 -29.18 4.02 30.16
N ASN A 487 -28.87 4.61 29.00
CA ASN A 487 -28.38 5.97 28.81
C ASN A 487 -28.06 6.16 27.33
N THR A 488 -28.97 6.88 26.68
CA THR A 488 -28.82 7.54 25.39
C THR A 488 -27.65 8.53 25.41
N TYR A 489 -26.73 8.41 24.45
CA TYR A 489 -26.28 9.56 23.67
C TYR A 489 -26.01 9.08 22.24
N ASN A 490 -26.83 9.59 21.31
CA ASN A 490 -26.62 9.52 19.88
C ASN A 490 -25.35 10.29 19.52
N ILE A 491 -24.47 9.73 18.70
CA ILE A 491 -23.58 10.54 17.84
C ILE A 491 -23.47 9.85 16.47
N LEU A 492 -24.09 10.54 15.49
CA LEU A 492 -23.96 10.60 14.02
C LEU A 492 -23.40 9.40 13.24
#